data_AF-A0A950LCJ5-F1
#
_entry.id   AF-A0A950LCJ5-F1
#
_cell.length_a   1.000
_cell.length_b   1.000
_cell.length_c   1.000
_cell.angle_alpha   90.00
_cell.angle_beta   90.00
_cell.angle_gamma   90.00
#
_symmetry.space_group_name_H-M   'P 1'
#
loop_
_entity.id
_entity.type
_entity.pdbx_description
1 polymer ?
#
loop_
_entity_poly.entity_id
_entity_poly.type
_entity_poly.pdbx_seq_one_letter_code
_entity_poly.pdbx_strand_id
1 'polypeptide(L)' 'MADDPCRRFFLDPAQTLQRRYEVLRAFFVEGRPQADIAAQFGLATATVQSLVRDFRASLRDGSPPPFFSSPNSAGRPGAG' A
#
# COMPACT_ATOMS: atom_id res chain seq x y z
N MET A 1 -27.76 16.17 1.58
CA MET A 1 -26.94 15.04 2.08
C MET A 1 -25.49 15.50 2.09
N ALA A 2 -24.91 15.74 3.28
CA ALA A 2 -23.59 16.36 3.44
C ALA A 2 -22.42 15.37 3.35
N ASP A 3 -22.68 14.12 2.98
CA ASP A 3 -21.68 13.02 2.96
C ASP A 3 -20.97 12.87 1.60
N ASP A 4 -21.33 13.67 0.59
CA ASP A 4 -20.73 13.64 -0.75
C ASP A 4 -19.19 13.78 -0.76
N PRO A 5 -18.59 14.74 -0.01
CA PRO A 5 -17.13 14.81 0.10
C PRO A 5 -16.51 13.63 0.86
N CYS A 6 -17.19 13.08 1.87
CA CYS A 6 -16.74 11.88 2.60
C CYS A 6 -16.73 10.65 1.68
N ARG A 7 -17.78 10.45 0.87
CA ARG A 7 -17.81 9.38 -0.14
C ARG A 7 -16.70 9.53 -1.17
N ARG A 8 -16.47 10.75 -1.67
CA ARG A 8 -15.45 11.01 -2.69
C ARG A 8 -14.03 10.74 -2.20
N PHE A 9 -13.77 10.91 -0.90
CA PHE A 9 -12.52 10.51 -0.26
C PHE A 9 -12.23 9.00 -0.36
N PHE A 10 -13.26 8.14 -0.30
CA PHE A 10 -13.09 6.70 -0.47
C PHE A 10 -13.09 6.26 -1.95
N LEU A 11 -13.70 7.06 -2.82
CA LEU A 11 -13.82 6.78 -4.26
C LEU A 11 -12.61 7.25 -5.07
N ASP A 12 -11.86 8.23 -4.57
CA ASP A 12 -10.62 8.71 -5.18
C ASP A 12 -9.44 8.30 -4.29
N PRO A 13 -8.85 7.11 -4.50
CA PRO A 13 -7.66 6.67 -3.77
C PRO A 13 -6.45 7.50 -4.24
N ALA A 14 -6.41 8.77 -3.84
CA ALA A 14 -5.27 9.66 -4.05
C ALA A 14 -4.04 9.17 -3.26
N GLN A 15 -4.25 8.36 -2.21
CA GLN A 15 -3.18 7.84 -1.39
C GLN A 15 -2.61 6.54 -1.96
N THR A 16 -1.34 6.62 -2.37
CA THR A 16 -0.49 5.49 -2.77
C THR A 16 -0.57 4.31 -1.80
N LEU A 17 -0.81 4.58 -0.51
CA LEU A 17 -0.96 3.55 0.53
C LEU A 17 -2.21 2.69 0.35
N GLN A 18 -3.35 3.29 0.06
CA GLN A 18 -4.60 2.57 -0.17
C GLN A 18 -4.48 1.66 -1.39
N ARG A 19 -3.88 2.16 -2.48
CA ARG A 19 -3.60 1.35 -3.67
C ARG A 19 -2.74 0.13 -3.35
N ARG A 20 -1.67 0.30 -2.55
CA ARG A 20 -0.80 -0.81 -2.13
C ARG A 20 -1.53 -1.82 -1.26
N TYR A 21 -2.39 -1.36 -0.35
CA TYR A 21 -3.22 -2.24 0.48
C TYR A 21 -4.15 -3.10 -0.39
N GLU A 22 -4.86 -2.49 -1.35
CA GLU A 22 -5.75 -3.21 -2.25
C GLU A 22 -5.00 -4.24 -3.11
N VAL A 23 -3.80 -3.91 -3.60
CA VAL A 23 -2.93 -4.85 -4.32
C VAL A 23 -2.57 -6.07 -3.46
N LEU A 24 -2.19 -5.85 -2.19
CA LEU A 24 -1.86 -6.93 -1.28
C LEU A 24 -3.09 -7.76 -0.91
N ARG A 25 -4.25 -7.11 -0.71
CA ARG A 25 -5.52 -7.79 -0.45
C ARG A 25 -5.93 -8.67 -1.63
N ALA A 26 -5.86 -8.17 -2.85
CA ALA A 26 -6.16 -8.94 -4.05
C ALA A 26 -5.23 -10.16 -4.20
N PHE A 27 -3.97 -10.05 -3.77
CA PHE A 27 -3.02 -11.16 -3.81
C PHE A 27 -3.27 -12.20 -2.70
N PHE A 28 -3.36 -11.75 -1.43
CA PHE A 28 -3.41 -12.66 -0.28
C PHE A 28 -4.82 -13.16 0.05
N VAL A 29 -5.85 -12.32 -0.12
CA VAL A 29 -7.24 -12.64 0.23
C VAL A 29 -7.97 -13.22 -0.98
N GLU A 30 -7.85 -12.59 -2.14
CA GLU A 30 -8.55 -13.03 -3.35
C GLU A 30 -7.75 -14.07 -4.15
N GLY A 31 -6.47 -14.28 -3.83
CA GLY A 31 -5.63 -15.29 -4.49
C GLY A 31 -5.32 -15.00 -5.95
N ARG A 32 -5.46 -13.73 -6.39
CA ARG A 32 -5.26 -13.36 -7.80
C ARG A 32 -3.76 -13.36 -8.16
N PRO A 33 -3.40 -13.73 -9.40
CA PRO A 33 -2.00 -13.72 -9.84
C PRO A 33 -1.48 -12.28 -9.94
N GLN A 34 -0.19 -12.11 -9.60
CA GLN A 34 0.47 -10.80 -9.54
C GLN A 34 0.38 -10.02 -10.85
N ALA A 35 0.42 -10.70 -12.00
CA ALA A 35 0.33 -10.08 -13.31
C ALA A 35 -1.05 -9.47 -13.59
N ASP A 36 -2.12 -10.11 -13.12
CA ASP A 36 -3.49 -9.62 -13.29
C ASP A 36 -3.74 -8.41 -12.37
N ILE A 37 -3.28 -8.50 -11.13
CA ILE A 37 -3.30 -7.37 -10.19
C ILE A 37 -2.49 -6.20 -10.75
N ALA A 38 -1.30 -6.44 -11.30
CA ALA A 38 -0.49 -5.40 -11.92
C ALA A 38 -1.25 -4.69 -13.06
N ALA A 39 -1.89 -5.45 -13.95
CA ALA A 39 -2.71 -4.90 -15.03
C ALA A 39 -3.92 -4.10 -14.51
N GLN A 40 -4.63 -4.62 -13.50
CA GLN A 40 -5.80 -3.97 -12.90
C GLN A 40 -5.45 -2.63 -12.25
N PHE A 41 -4.31 -2.55 -11.57
CA PHE A 41 -3.88 -1.36 -10.84
C PHE A 41 -2.94 -0.43 -11.65
N GLY A 42 -2.66 -0.77 -12.92
CA GLY A 42 -1.76 0.00 -13.79
C GLY A 42 -0.32 0.03 -13.28
N LEU A 43 0.12 -1.03 -12.60
CA LEU A 43 1.45 -1.18 -12.01
C LEU A 43 2.29 -2.17 -12.80
N ALA A 44 3.60 -2.13 -12.61
CA ALA A 44 4.48 -3.19 -13.09
C ALA A 44 4.36 -4.43 -12.18
N THR A 45 4.43 -5.63 -12.76
CA THR A 45 4.44 -6.89 -12.00
C THR A 45 5.57 -6.93 -10.97
N ALA A 46 6.73 -6.36 -11.30
CA ALA A 46 7.86 -6.22 -10.37
C ALA A 46 7.50 -5.41 -9.11
N THR A 47 6.66 -4.38 -9.24
CA THR A 47 6.17 -3.59 -8.10
C THR A 47 5.31 -4.45 -7.18
N VAL A 48 4.42 -5.27 -7.74
CA VAL A 48 3.58 -6.21 -6.98
C VAL A 48 4.45 -7.25 -6.27
N GLN A 49 5.47 -7.78 -6.93
CA GLN A 49 6.42 -8.73 -6.35
C GLN A 49 7.18 -8.15 -5.15
N SER A 50 7.71 -6.93 -5.28
CA SER A 50 8.38 -6.23 -4.17
C SER A 50 7.43 -6.02 -2.99
N LEU A 51 6.21 -5.54 -3.24
CA LEU A 51 5.21 -5.35 -2.18
C LEU A 51 4.93 -6.65 -1.41
N VAL A 52 4.74 -7.76 -2.12
CA VAL A 52 4.51 -9.07 -1.50
C VAL A 52 5.72 -9.54 -0.70
N ARG A 53 6.93 -9.36 -1.24
CA ARG A 53 8.19 -9.72 -0.55
C ARG A 53 8.38 -8.92 0.73
N ASP A 54 8.27 -7.60 0.67
CA ASP A 54 8.39 -6.71 1.81
C ASP A 54 7.34 -7.02 2.87
N PHE A 55 6.08 -7.23 2.48
CA PHE A 55 5.01 -7.60 3.41
C PHE A 55 5.32 -8.90 4.16
N ARG A 56 5.80 -9.93 3.46
CA ARG A 56 6.19 -11.22 4.07
C ARG A 56 7.38 -11.07 5.01
N ALA A 57 8.34 -10.20 4.68
CA ALA A 57 9.48 -9.92 5.54
C ALA A 57 9.05 -9.22 6.84
N SER A 58 8.18 -8.20 6.75
CA SER A 58 7.66 -7.49 7.92
C SER A 58 6.84 -8.38 8.86
N LEU A 59 5.97 -9.23 8.30
CA LEU A 59 5.22 -10.20 9.11
C LEU A 59 6.14 -11.19 9.84
N ARG A 60 7.26 -11.57 9.23
CA ARG A 60 8.25 -12.45 9.85
C ARG A 60 9.01 -11.75 10.98
N ASP A 61 9.32 -10.48 10.78
CA ASP A 61 10.06 -9.64 11.73
C ASP A 61 9.19 -9.15 12.90
N GLY A 62 7.86 -9.30 12.80
CA GLY A 62 6.91 -8.74 13.77
C GLY A 62 6.76 -7.22 13.68
N SER A 63 7.25 -6.64 12.59
CA SER A 63 7.25 -5.19 12.34
C SER A 63 6.04 -4.79 11.47
N PRO A 64 5.45 -3.60 11.68
CA PRO A 64 4.43 -3.09 10.78
C PRO A 64 4.97 -2.98 9.35
N PRO A 65 4.19 -3.30 8.31
CA PRO A 65 4.69 -3.28 6.94
C PRO A 65 5.21 -1.88 6.56
N PRO A 66 6.30 -1.79 5.77
CA PRO A 66 7.03 -0.55 5.53
C PRO A 66 6.22 0.55 4.83
N PHE A 67 5.04 0.21 4.30
CA PHE A 67 4.10 1.15 3.70
C PHE A 67 3.05 1.69 4.68
N PHE A 68 2.83 1.06 5.85
CA PHE A 68 2.06 1.69 6.94
C PHE A 68 2.92 2.63 7.79
N SER A 69 4.24 2.40 7.77
CA SER A 69 5.22 3.30 8.34
C SER A 69 5.39 4.49 7.41
N SER A 70 4.62 5.56 7.63
CA SER A 70 4.89 6.86 7.02
C SER A 70 6.39 7.18 7.12
N PRO A 71 7.05 7.72 6.08
CA PRO A 71 8.46 8.09 6.14
C PRO A 71 8.77 9.22 7.13
N ASN A 72 7.78 9.75 7.85
CA ASN A 72 7.99 10.82 8.82
C ASN A 72 8.38 10.27 10.20
N SER A 73 9.58 9.69 10.29
CA SER A 73 10.32 9.56 11.55
C SER A 73 11.84 9.66 11.37
N ALA A 74 12.35 9.86 10.15
CA ALA A 74 13.74 10.29 9.97
C ALA A 74 13.84 11.79 10.30
N GLY A 75 14.30 12.08 11.51
CA GLY A 75 14.18 13.39 12.16
C GLY A 75 14.90 14.55 11.49
N ARG A 76 14.25 15.72 11.53
CA ARG A 76 14.90 16.98 11.89
C ARG A 76 14.66 17.18 13.39
N PRO A 77 15.70 17.15 14.25
CA PRO A 77 16.54 18.34 14.54
C PRO A 77 18.03 17.97 14.78
N GLY A 78 19.01 18.89 14.81
CA GLY A 78 18.93 20.33 14.96
C GLY A 78 20.17 21.05 14.42
N ALA A 79 19.98 22.36 14.27
CA ALA A 79 21.07 23.30 14.16
C ALA A 79 21.89 23.28 15.46
N GLY A 80 23.20 23.19 15.32
CA GLY A 80 24.21 23.51 16.31
C GLY A 80 25.27 24.36 15.64
#